data_AF-L1PHH9-F1
#
_entry.id   AF-L1PHH9-F1
#
_cell.length_a   1.000
_cell.length_b   1.000
_cell.length_c   1.000
_cell.angle_alpha   90.00
_cell.angle_beta   90.00
_cell.angle_gamma   90.00
#
_symmetry.space_group_name_H-M   'P 1'
#
loop_
_entity.id
_entity.type
_entity.pdbx_description
1 polymer ?
#
loop_
_entity_poly.entity_id
_entity_poly.type
_entity_poly.pdbx_seq_one_letter_code
_entity_poly.pdbx_strand_id
1 'polypeptide(L)'
;MKNLFLMLFVTLSFIGNAQTNNDWEKVIITRNPEDVKGLKRLNDVSAETSRLYGKQSKLRDETTKKIKQEAAKIGATIVLITVDNFAMTPINNVNMVGTAYSGEVSQQEEKVPQKVEVSGEKVSEEDIIITRNPEDIKGLTRLGDVSSEASRLYGKQSKLRDEVTKKLKKEAAKLGASIVLITVDNFAMTPINNVNMVGTAYKK
;
A
#
# COMPACT_ATOMS: atom_id res chain seq x y z
N MET A 1 43.30 -57.01 -19.46
CA MET A 1 43.42 -55.60 -19.86
C MET A 1 42.19 -54.86 -19.32
N LYS A 2 42.42 -53.87 -18.45
CA LYS A 2 41.41 -53.09 -17.73
C LYS A 2 40.80 -52.05 -18.67
N ASN A 3 39.50 -52.11 -18.92
CA ASN A 3 38.77 -51.00 -19.53
C ASN A 3 38.21 -50.12 -18.40
N LEU A 4 38.87 -48.98 -18.22
CA LEU A 4 38.55 -47.93 -17.27
C LEU A 4 37.34 -47.14 -17.78
N PHE A 5 36.19 -47.34 -17.15
CA PHE A 5 34.97 -46.57 -17.41
C PHE A 5 35.09 -45.21 -16.69
N LEU A 6 35.40 -44.17 -17.44
CA LEU A 6 35.46 -42.79 -16.94
C LEU A 6 34.04 -42.23 -16.86
N MET A 7 33.42 -42.29 -15.67
CA MET A 7 32.16 -41.59 -15.37
C MET A 7 32.44 -40.09 -15.26
N LEU A 8 32.07 -39.34 -16.29
CA LEU A 8 32.04 -37.88 -16.27
C LEU A 8 30.84 -37.42 -15.42
N PHE A 9 31.09 -37.09 -14.15
CA PHE A 9 30.11 -36.39 -13.31
C PHE A 9 29.94 -34.97 -13.85
N VAL A 10 28.94 -34.75 -14.71
CA VAL A 10 28.45 -33.41 -15.01
C VAL A 10 27.66 -32.96 -13.79
N THR A 11 28.30 -32.20 -12.90
CA THR A 11 27.57 -31.44 -11.90
C THR A 11 26.77 -30.39 -12.65
N LEU A 12 25.46 -30.63 -12.81
CA LEU A 12 24.50 -29.56 -13.06
C LEU A 12 24.55 -28.67 -11.81
N SER A 13 25.50 -27.73 -11.81
CA SER A 13 25.38 -26.54 -11.00
C SER A 13 24.08 -25.91 -11.43
N PHE A 14 23.05 -26.02 -10.58
CA PHE A 14 21.92 -25.11 -10.64
C PHE A 14 22.55 -23.73 -10.59
N ILE A 15 22.65 -23.10 -11.77
CA ILE A 15 22.84 -21.69 -11.90
C ILE A 15 21.60 -21.13 -11.21
N GLY A 16 21.77 -20.79 -9.93
CA GLY A 16 20.81 -19.99 -9.21
C GLY A 16 20.51 -18.83 -10.13
N ASN A 17 19.27 -18.80 -10.61
CA ASN A 17 18.79 -17.77 -11.49
C ASN A 17 19.01 -16.47 -10.71
N ALA A 18 20.11 -15.78 -11.00
CA ALA A 18 20.34 -14.46 -10.49
C ALA A 18 19.13 -13.67 -10.99
N GLN A 19 18.26 -13.32 -10.05
CA GLN A 19 16.94 -12.76 -10.29
C GLN A 19 17.14 -11.34 -10.83
N THR A 20 17.51 -11.26 -12.10
CA THR A 20 17.85 -10.04 -12.82
C THR A 20 16.59 -9.39 -13.35
N ASN A 21 15.73 -8.96 -12.42
CA ASN A 21 14.85 -7.79 -12.51
C ASN A 21 13.84 -7.86 -11.36
N ASN A 22 14.25 -7.28 -10.24
CA ASN A 22 13.42 -6.64 -9.21
C ASN A 22 11.90 -6.89 -9.35
N ASP A 23 11.42 -8.05 -8.87
CA ASP A 23 10.00 -8.42 -8.76
C ASP A 23 9.27 -7.56 -7.70
N TRP A 24 9.73 -6.33 -7.46
CA TRP A 24 9.20 -5.41 -6.47
C TRP A 24 7.71 -5.13 -6.67
N GLU A 25 7.22 -5.21 -7.91
CA GLU A 25 5.79 -5.06 -8.22
C GLU A 25 4.93 -6.16 -7.58
N LYS A 26 5.49 -7.37 -7.42
CA LYS A 26 4.82 -8.51 -6.76
C LYS A 26 4.86 -8.42 -5.23
N VAL A 27 5.69 -7.53 -4.67
CA VAL A 27 5.74 -7.32 -3.22
C VAL A 27 4.46 -6.61 -2.78
N ILE A 28 3.73 -7.22 -1.85
CA ILE A 28 2.50 -6.68 -1.28
C ILE A 28 2.85 -5.76 -0.11
N ILE A 29 2.09 -4.68 0.06
CA ILE A 29 2.18 -3.82 1.25
C ILE A 29 0.90 -4.02 2.05
N THR A 30 1.04 -4.36 3.32
CA THR A 30 -0.10 -4.45 4.24
C THR A 30 0.15 -3.62 5.49
N ARG A 31 -0.93 -3.20 6.15
CA ARG A 31 -0.94 -2.65 7.50
C ARG A 31 -1.62 -3.58 8.50
N ASN A 32 -2.10 -4.74 8.03
CA ASN A 32 -2.80 -5.73 8.85
C ASN A 32 -1.82 -6.83 9.29
N PRO A 33 -1.58 -7.01 10.61
CA PRO A 33 -0.68 -8.04 11.10
C PRO A 33 -1.17 -9.47 10.83
N GLU A 34 -2.46 -9.71 10.62
CA GLU A 34 -2.96 -11.07 10.32
C GLU A 34 -2.52 -11.56 8.94
N ASP A 35 -2.26 -10.65 7.97
CA ASP A 35 -1.84 -11.01 6.61
C ASP A 35 -0.42 -11.63 6.57
N VAL A 36 0.36 -11.43 7.63
CA VAL A 36 1.74 -11.95 7.74
C VAL A 36 1.86 -13.14 8.70
N LYS A 37 0.74 -13.61 9.25
CA LYS A 37 0.72 -14.71 10.20
C LYS A 37 1.17 -16.01 9.54
N GLY A 38 2.13 -16.69 10.15
CA GLY A 38 2.71 -17.92 9.60
C GLY A 38 3.74 -17.70 8.48
N LEU A 39 3.98 -16.46 8.06
CA LEU A 39 5.05 -16.15 7.11
C LEU A 39 6.41 -16.08 7.81
N LYS A 40 7.47 -16.37 7.06
CA LYS A 40 8.84 -16.28 7.55
C LYS A 40 9.27 -14.82 7.58
N ARG A 41 9.53 -14.28 8.78
CA ARG A 41 10.15 -12.96 8.93
C ARG A 41 11.55 -12.97 8.29
N LEU A 42 11.84 -11.95 7.50
CA LEU A 42 13.16 -11.75 6.88
C LEU A 42 13.93 -10.66 7.62
N ASN A 43 13.61 -9.39 7.36
CA ASN A 43 14.26 -8.26 8.00
C ASN A 43 13.35 -7.02 7.99
N ASP A 44 13.73 -5.99 8.73
CA ASP A 44 13.08 -4.69 8.61
C ASP A 44 13.59 -3.95 7.36
N VAL A 45 12.67 -3.22 6.73
CA VAL A 45 12.92 -2.42 5.53
C VAL A 45 12.42 -1.01 5.77
N SER A 46 13.11 -0.04 5.19
CA SER A 46 12.71 1.36 5.26
C SER A 46 12.97 2.07 3.95
N ALA A 47 12.19 3.12 3.70
CA ALA A 47 12.42 4.00 2.57
C ALA A 47 12.01 5.42 2.90
N GLU A 48 12.74 6.36 2.33
CA GLU A 48 12.43 7.79 2.41
C GLU A 48 12.39 8.43 1.02
N THR A 49 11.44 9.34 0.83
CA THR A 49 11.42 10.25 -0.31
C THR A 49 11.11 11.66 0.16
N SER A 50 11.90 12.62 -0.32
CA SER A 50 11.71 14.04 -0.03
C SER A 50 11.68 14.86 -1.31
N ARG A 51 10.88 15.94 -1.33
CA ARG A 51 10.84 16.90 -2.44
C ARG A 51 10.36 18.27 -1.97
N LEU A 52 10.98 19.33 -2.50
CA LEU A 52 10.55 20.71 -2.28
C LEU A 52 9.09 20.90 -2.73
N TYR A 53 8.21 21.30 -1.80
CA TYR A 53 6.76 21.41 -2.03
C TYR A 53 6.12 20.18 -2.71
N GLY A 54 6.68 18.99 -2.51
CA GLY A 54 6.19 17.76 -3.13
C GLY A 54 4.77 17.41 -2.68
N LYS A 55 3.91 17.00 -3.61
CA LYS A 55 2.59 16.44 -3.25
C LYS A 55 2.78 15.16 -2.44
N GLN A 56 2.05 15.03 -1.34
CA GLN A 56 2.19 13.90 -0.43
C GLN A 56 1.88 12.58 -1.14
N SER A 57 0.88 12.50 -2.01
CA SER A 57 0.53 11.27 -2.72
C SER A 57 1.68 10.79 -3.59
N LYS A 58 2.32 11.70 -4.34
CA LYS A 58 3.46 11.36 -5.19
C LYS A 58 4.67 10.89 -4.37
N LEU A 59 4.93 11.55 -3.24
CA LEU A 59 6.00 11.12 -2.32
C LEU A 59 5.70 9.75 -1.71
N ARG A 60 4.43 9.45 -1.40
CA ARG A 60 3.99 8.15 -0.90
C ARG A 60 4.12 7.06 -1.98
N ASP A 61 3.72 7.33 -3.22
CA ASP A 61 3.87 6.40 -4.34
C ASP A 61 5.35 6.07 -4.59
N GLU A 62 6.20 7.10 -4.64
CA GLU A 62 7.65 6.95 -4.80
C GLU A 62 8.28 6.17 -3.64
N THR A 63 7.86 6.44 -2.39
CA THR A 63 8.37 5.74 -1.20
C THR A 63 7.88 4.29 -1.14
N THR A 64 6.63 4.04 -1.52
CA THR A 64 6.05 2.68 -1.63
C THR A 64 6.83 1.85 -2.63
N LYS A 65 7.16 2.42 -3.78
CA LYS A 65 8.02 1.76 -4.77
C LYS A 65 9.39 1.42 -4.18
N LYS A 66 10.05 2.37 -3.51
CA LYS A 66 11.36 2.14 -2.89
C LYS A 66 11.34 1.06 -1.83
N ILE A 67 10.38 1.06 -0.91
CA ILE A 67 10.32 0.05 0.16
C ILE A 67 10.04 -1.35 -0.41
N LYS A 68 9.20 -1.45 -1.45
CA LYS A 68 9.01 -2.70 -2.20
C LYS A 68 10.29 -3.18 -2.87
N GLN A 69 11.09 -2.26 -3.41
CA GLN A 69 12.40 -2.61 -3.99
C GLN A 69 13.38 -3.10 -2.93
N GLU A 70 13.46 -2.47 -1.76
CA GLU A 70 14.30 -2.95 -0.66
C GLU A 70 13.85 -4.34 -0.17
N ALA A 71 12.54 -4.57 -0.08
CA ALA A 71 11.97 -5.86 0.28
C ALA A 71 12.25 -6.95 -0.78
N ALA A 72 12.14 -6.61 -2.07
CA ALA A 72 12.44 -7.54 -3.16
C ALA A 72 13.91 -7.98 -3.19
N LYS A 73 14.85 -7.09 -2.84
CA LYS A 73 16.29 -7.44 -2.75
C LYS A 73 16.58 -8.56 -1.75
N ILE A 74 15.74 -8.69 -0.72
CA ILE A 74 15.88 -9.74 0.32
C ILE A 74 14.92 -10.92 0.09
N GLY A 75 14.23 -10.98 -1.06
CA GLY A 75 13.33 -12.07 -1.41
C GLY A 75 12.01 -12.07 -0.64
N ALA A 76 11.57 -10.91 -0.14
CA ALA A 76 10.29 -10.77 0.51
C ALA A 76 9.14 -10.77 -0.51
N THR A 77 7.98 -11.29 -0.09
CA THR A 77 6.74 -11.28 -0.86
C THR A 77 5.72 -10.29 -0.29
N ILE A 78 5.84 -9.92 0.99
CA ILE A 78 4.96 -8.96 1.66
C ILE A 78 5.73 -8.13 2.70
N VAL A 79 5.31 -6.88 2.87
CA VAL A 79 5.82 -5.97 3.91
C VAL A 79 4.66 -5.50 4.78
N LEU A 80 4.77 -5.72 6.09
CA LEU A 80 3.89 -5.12 7.09
C LEU A 80 4.43 -3.74 7.47
N ILE A 81 3.75 -2.68 7.08
CA ILE A 81 4.11 -1.31 7.40
C ILE A 81 3.72 -1.01 8.84
N THR A 82 4.70 -0.65 9.65
CA THR A 82 4.54 -0.28 11.06
C THR A 82 4.64 1.23 11.27
N VAL A 83 5.35 1.93 10.39
CA VAL A 83 5.47 3.39 10.40
C VAL A 83 5.20 3.93 9.01
N ASP A 84 4.30 4.91 8.92
CA ASP A 84 3.98 5.59 7.67
C ASP A 84 3.84 7.10 7.89
N ASN A 85 4.99 7.74 8.04
CA ASN A 85 5.07 9.15 8.44
C ASN A 85 5.22 10.07 7.24
N PHE A 86 4.50 11.18 7.29
CA PHE A 86 4.66 12.29 6.36
C PHE A 86 4.99 13.55 7.17
N ALA A 87 6.16 14.15 6.94
CA ALA A 87 6.49 15.44 7.52
C ALA A 87 6.32 16.55 6.47
N MET A 88 5.46 17.50 6.79
CA MET A 88 5.16 18.63 5.92
C MET A 88 6.04 19.82 6.32
N THR A 89 7.17 19.98 5.64
CA THR A 89 8.11 21.11 5.78
C THR A 89 8.29 21.78 4.40
N PRO A 90 9.06 22.87 4.23
CA PRO A 90 9.40 23.35 2.88
C PRO A 90 9.93 22.22 1.98
N ILE A 91 10.65 21.26 2.57
CA ILE A 91 10.99 19.97 1.97
C ILE A 91 10.06 18.91 2.56
N ASN A 92 8.96 18.62 1.87
CA ASN A 92 8.05 17.56 2.29
C ASN A 92 8.79 16.20 2.20
N ASN A 93 8.62 15.34 3.20
CA ASN A 93 9.15 13.97 3.15
C ASN A 93 8.11 12.93 3.57
N VAL A 94 8.26 11.72 3.03
CA VAL A 94 7.57 10.51 3.46
C VAL A 94 8.63 9.53 3.92
N ASN A 95 8.47 8.98 5.11
CA ASN A 95 9.27 7.90 5.65
C ASN A 95 8.37 6.70 5.96
N MET A 96 8.66 5.56 5.35
CA MET A 96 7.98 4.30 5.62
C MET A 96 8.95 3.31 6.24
N VAL A 97 8.50 2.62 7.29
CA VAL A 97 9.22 1.50 7.91
C VAL A 97 8.26 0.32 8.01
N GLY A 98 8.75 -0.86 7.71
CA GLY A 98 7.99 -2.09 7.86
C GLY A 98 8.88 -3.30 8.06
N THR A 99 8.24 -4.42 8.35
CA THR A 99 8.91 -5.71 8.46
C THR A 99 8.57 -6.53 7.22
N ALA A 100 9.59 -7.07 6.56
CA ALA A 100 9.46 -7.87 5.36
C ALA A 100 9.37 -9.36 5.70
N TYR A 101 8.52 -10.08 4.98
CA TYR A 101 8.27 -11.51 5.16
C TYR A 101 8.32 -12.24 3.82
N SER A 102 8.61 -13.54 3.87
CA SER A 102 8.50 -14.45 2.73
C SER A 102 7.67 -15.68 3.06
N GLY A 103 7.07 -16.25 2.02
CA GLY A 103 6.18 -17.40 2.10
C GLY A 103 5.08 -17.31 1.06
N GLU A 104 4.33 -18.39 0.92
CA GLU A 104 3.08 -18.39 0.15
C GLU A 104 2.08 -17.51 0.90
N VAL A 105 1.95 -16.27 0.46
CA VAL A 105 0.88 -15.40 0.94
C VAL A 105 -0.41 -16.04 0.45
N SER A 106 -1.24 -16.52 1.38
CA SER A 106 -2.59 -16.99 1.09
C SER A 106 -3.44 -15.79 0.69
N GLN A 107 -3.25 -15.28 -0.53
CA GLN A 107 -4.05 -14.19 -1.03
C GLN A 107 -5.40 -14.75 -1.47
N GLN A 108 -6.48 -14.22 -0.89
CA GLN A 108 -7.57 -13.78 -1.78
C GLN A 108 -6.90 -12.79 -2.73
N GLU A 109 -6.71 -13.18 -4.00
CA GLU A 109 -6.00 -12.41 -5.00
C GLU A 109 -6.34 -10.92 -4.92
N GLU A 110 -5.40 -10.10 -4.44
CA GLU A 110 -5.42 -8.67 -4.71
C GLU A 110 -5.09 -8.54 -6.20
N LYS A 111 -6.15 -8.61 -7.03
CA LYS A 111 -6.03 -8.31 -8.45
C LYS A 111 -5.41 -6.93 -8.57
N VAL A 112 -4.17 -6.90 -9.08
CA VAL A 112 -3.61 -5.77 -9.83
C VAL A 112 -4.78 -5.10 -10.56
N PRO A 113 -4.99 -3.77 -10.48
CA PRO A 113 -6.11 -3.13 -11.14
C PRO A 113 -5.87 -3.15 -12.66
N GLN A 114 -6.05 -4.32 -13.27
CA GLN A 114 -6.62 -4.38 -14.59
C GLN A 114 -7.95 -3.66 -14.48
N LYS A 115 -8.21 -2.80 -15.46
CA LYS A 115 -9.48 -2.14 -15.68
C LYS A 115 -10.58 -3.20 -15.80
N VAL A 116 -11.07 -3.70 -14.68
CA VAL A 116 -12.23 -4.59 -14.63
C VAL A 116 -13.42 -3.65 -14.72
N GLU A 117 -14.10 -3.67 -15.87
CA GLU A 117 -15.51 -3.30 -15.92
C GLU A 117 -16.25 -4.29 -15.03
N VAL A 118 -16.36 -3.97 -13.75
CA VAL A 118 -17.25 -4.68 -12.83
C VAL A 118 -18.63 -4.15 -13.11
N SER A 119 -19.43 -4.90 -13.86
CA SER A 119 -20.88 -4.71 -13.99
C SER A 119 -21.61 -5.13 -12.70
N GLY A 120 -21.08 -4.73 -11.55
CA GLY A 120 -21.70 -4.85 -10.24
C GLY A 120 -22.32 -3.50 -9.89
N GLU A 121 -23.50 -3.55 -9.28
CA GLU A 121 -24.30 -2.41 -8.86
C GLU A 121 -23.45 -1.19 -8.46
N LYS A 122 -23.66 -0.10 -9.21
CA LYS A 122 -22.87 1.14 -9.10
C LYS A 122 -23.22 1.79 -7.77
N VAL A 123 -22.52 1.41 -6.70
CA VAL A 123 -22.67 2.04 -5.39
C VAL A 123 -22.35 3.52 -5.56
N SER A 124 -23.34 4.38 -5.34
CA SER A 124 -23.19 5.81 -5.56
C SER A 124 -22.21 6.38 -4.53
N GLU A 125 -21.42 7.40 -4.92
CA GLU A 125 -20.47 8.07 -4.01
C GLU A 125 -21.21 8.68 -2.81
N GLU A 126 -22.48 9.04 -3.03
CA GLU A 126 -23.39 9.65 -2.08
C GLU A 126 -23.77 8.67 -0.95
N ASP A 127 -23.97 7.39 -1.27
CA ASP A 127 -24.42 6.36 -0.32
C ASP A 127 -23.32 5.86 0.64
N ILE A 128 -22.05 6.16 0.34
CA ILE A 128 -20.93 5.73 1.17
C ILE A 128 -20.89 6.56 2.46
N ILE A 129 -21.05 5.88 3.59
CA ILE A 129 -20.97 6.50 4.91
C ILE A 129 -19.51 6.64 5.31
N ILE A 130 -19.13 7.83 5.81
CA ILE A 130 -17.82 8.03 6.45
C ILE A 130 -18.05 8.12 7.95
N THR A 131 -17.36 7.27 8.71
CA THR A 131 -17.46 7.23 10.16
C THR A 131 -16.08 7.27 10.82
N ARG A 132 -16.06 7.68 12.08
CA ARG A 132 -14.92 7.53 13.00
C ARG A 132 -15.24 6.55 14.14
N ASN A 133 -16.47 6.05 14.19
CA ASN A 133 -16.92 5.14 15.23
C ASN A 133 -16.65 3.68 14.78
N PRO A 134 -15.78 2.93 15.47
CA PRO A 134 -15.51 1.54 15.13
C PRO A 134 -16.71 0.61 15.37
N GLU A 135 -17.72 1.02 16.13
CA GLU A 135 -18.93 0.22 16.33
C GLU A 135 -19.77 0.09 15.06
N ASP A 136 -19.74 1.10 14.18
CA ASP A 136 -20.52 1.15 12.95
C ASP A 136 -20.06 0.11 11.91
N ILE A 137 -18.86 -0.47 12.10
CA ILE A 137 -18.28 -1.46 11.19
C ILE A 137 -18.34 -2.90 11.71
N LYS A 138 -18.92 -3.14 12.89
CA LYS A 138 -19.00 -4.48 13.46
C LYS A 138 -19.82 -5.41 12.56
N GLY A 139 -19.24 -6.55 12.21
CA GLY A 139 -19.87 -7.54 11.33
C GLY A 139 -19.77 -7.23 9.84
N LEU A 140 -19.11 -6.13 9.45
CA LEU A 140 -18.91 -5.80 8.05
C LEU A 140 -17.64 -6.45 7.49
N THR A 141 -17.66 -6.74 6.20
CA THR A 141 -16.50 -7.31 5.48
C THR A 141 -15.54 -6.20 5.11
N ARG A 142 -14.28 -6.29 5.54
CA ARG A 142 -13.21 -5.36 5.14
C ARG A 142 -12.89 -5.55 3.67
N LEU A 143 -12.83 -4.44 2.92
CA LEU A 143 -12.52 -4.44 1.49
C LEU A 143 -11.13 -3.91 1.16
N GLY A 144 -10.50 -3.16 2.06
CA GLY A 144 -9.16 -2.62 1.87
C GLY A 144 -8.99 -1.21 2.45
N ASP A 145 -7.79 -0.66 2.33
CA ASP A 145 -7.51 0.71 2.75
C ASP A 145 -7.79 1.70 1.61
N VAL A 146 -8.31 2.87 1.96
CA VAL A 146 -8.56 3.98 1.05
C VAL A 146 -7.88 5.24 1.57
N SER A 147 -7.36 6.05 0.66
CA SER A 147 -6.64 7.28 1.01
C SER A 147 -6.91 8.36 -0.02
N SER A 148 -6.98 9.61 0.42
CA SER A 148 -7.09 10.74 -0.48
C SER A 148 -6.52 12.02 0.10
N GLU A 149 -6.07 12.89 -0.80
CA GLU A 149 -5.51 14.19 -0.45
C GLU A 149 -6.01 15.33 -1.35
N ALA A 150 -6.00 16.53 -0.78
CA ALA A 150 -6.14 17.76 -1.52
C ALA A 150 -5.20 18.82 -0.94
N SER A 151 -4.55 19.56 -1.83
CA SER A 151 -3.66 20.67 -1.48
C SER A 151 -3.97 21.89 -2.33
N ARG A 152 -4.01 23.08 -1.73
CA ARG A 152 -4.09 24.36 -2.45
C ARG A 152 -3.29 25.45 -1.76
N LEU A 153 -2.61 26.26 -2.56
CA LEU A 153 -1.97 27.50 -2.12
C LEU A 153 -3.04 28.42 -1.50
N TYR A 154 -2.92 28.74 -0.21
CA TYR A 154 -3.90 29.50 0.58
C TYR A 154 -5.36 28.97 0.51
N GLY A 155 -5.55 27.68 0.26
CA GLY A 155 -6.90 27.09 0.12
C GLY A 155 -7.70 27.06 1.42
N LYS A 156 -9.00 27.34 1.37
CA LYS A 156 -9.90 27.18 2.53
C LYS A 156 -9.97 25.71 2.96
N GLN A 157 -9.78 25.44 4.25
CA GLN A 157 -9.81 24.08 4.83
C GLN A 157 -11.10 23.32 4.49
N SER A 158 -12.27 23.95 4.61
CA SER A 158 -13.56 23.31 4.30
C SER A 158 -13.60 22.77 2.88
N LYS A 159 -13.22 23.59 1.89
CA LYS A 159 -13.15 23.18 0.48
C LYS A 159 -12.18 22.02 0.24
N LEU A 160 -11.05 22.00 0.95
CA LEU A 160 -10.08 20.90 0.86
C LEU A 160 -10.66 19.61 1.46
N ARG A 161 -11.36 19.71 2.60
CA ARG A 161 -12.03 18.57 3.24
C ARG A 161 -13.16 18.02 2.38
N ASP A 162 -13.95 18.86 1.73
CA ASP A 162 -15.01 18.43 0.80
C ASP A 162 -14.41 17.68 -0.40
N GLU A 163 -13.32 18.20 -0.96
CA GLU A 163 -12.62 17.59 -2.09
C GLU A 163 -12.02 16.23 -1.72
N VAL A 164 -11.35 16.15 -0.55
CA VAL A 164 -10.80 14.91 -0.01
C VAL A 164 -11.90 13.89 0.25
N THR A 165 -12.98 14.30 0.92
CA THR A 165 -14.14 13.44 1.21
C THR A 165 -14.71 12.82 -0.07
N LYS A 166 -14.88 13.64 -1.12
CA LYS A 166 -15.37 13.16 -2.42
C LYS A 166 -14.40 12.17 -3.07
N LYS A 167 -13.09 12.45 -3.05
CA LYS A 167 -12.07 11.53 -3.58
C LYS A 167 -12.01 10.22 -2.80
N LEU A 168 -12.12 10.27 -1.47
CA LEU A 168 -12.13 9.09 -0.62
C LEU A 168 -13.32 8.18 -0.92
N LYS A 169 -14.52 8.78 -1.04
CA LYS A 169 -15.75 8.07 -1.44
C LYS A 169 -15.59 7.42 -2.81
N LYS A 170 -14.97 8.10 -3.77
CA LYS A 170 -14.65 7.50 -5.09
C LYS A 170 -13.77 6.27 -5.00
N GLU A 171 -12.69 6.33 -4.22
CA GLU A 171 -11.82 5.16 -4.05
C GLU A 171 -12.55 4.01 -3.35
N ALA A 172 -13.37 4.31 -2.33
CA ALA A 172 -14.19 3.31 -1.65
C ALA A 172 -15.27 2.71 -2.55
N ALA A 173 -15.90 3.50 -3.42
CA ALA A 173 -16.90 3.04 -4.39
C ALA A 173 -16.32 2.04 -5.39
N LYS A 174 -15.07 2.26 -5.83
CA LYS A 174 -14.36 1.30 -6.71
C LYS A 174 -14.17 -0.07 -6.04
N LEU A 175 -14.08 -0.10 -4.71
CA LEU A 175 -13.99 -1.34 -3.93
C LEU A 175 -15.36 -1.96 -3.64
N GLY A 176 -16.47 -1.30 -4.02
CA GLY A 176 -17.83 -1.73 -3.69
C GLY A 176 -18.19 -1.55 -2.21
N ALA A 177 -17.55 -0.58 -1.54
CA ALA A 177 -17.77 -0.32 -0.13
C ALA A 177 -19.05 0.46 0.14
N SER A 178 -19.64 0.22 1.30
CA SER A 178 -20.80 0.97 1.82
C SER A 178 -20.43 1.91 2.97
N ILE A 179 -19.28 1.69 3.63
CA ILE A 179 -18.80 2.52 4.74
C ILE A 179 -17.28 2.60 4.77
N VAL A 180 -16.75 3.72 5.23
CA VAL A 180 -15.30 3.94 5.45
C VAL A 180 -15.09 4.37 6.89
N LEU A 181 -14.26 3.63 7.64
CA LEU A 181 -13.77 4.02 8.96
C LEU A 181 -12.50 4.86 8.79
N ILE A 182 -12.56 6.14 9.13
CA ILE A 182 -11.42 7.05 9.07
C ILE A 182 -10.46 6.76 10.24
N THR A 183 -9.21 6.47 9.89
CA THR A 183 -8.12 6.23 10.85
C THR A 183 -7.16 7.42 10.92
N VAL A 184 -7.05 8.20 9.84
CA VAL A 184 -6.24 9.42 9.78
C VAL A 184 -7.06 10.56 9.17
N ASP A 185 -7.09 11.69 9.85
CA ASP A 185 -7.64 12.95 9.33
C ASP A 185 -6.72 14.10 9.74
N ASN A 186 -5.82 14.45 8.83
CA ASN A 186 -4.80 15.47 9.07
C ASN A 186 -5.10 16.72 8.22
N PHE A 187 -5.06 17.89 8.87
CA PHE A 187 -5.01 19.19 8.21
C PHE A 187 -3.74 19.91 8.62
N ALA A 188 -2.98 20.38 7.63
CA ALA A 188 -1.76 21.15 7.86
C ALA A 188 -1.89 22.53 7.23
N MET A 189 -1.80 23.56 8.08
CA MET A 189 -1.89 24.96 7.69
C MET A 189 -0.49 25.49 7.34
N THR A 190 -0.19 25.57 6.05
CA THR A 190 1.07 26.09 5.51
C THR A 190 0.76 26.99 4.30
N PRO A 191 1.74 27.64 3.64
CA PRO A 191 1.45 28.37 2.40
C PRO A 191 0.66 27.53 1.39
N ILE A 192 0.91 26.22 1.36
CA ILE A 192 0.08 25.21 0.67
C ILE A 192 -0.71 24.43 1.72
N ASN A 193 -1.95 24.85 1.99
CA ASN A 193 -2.84 24.11 2.87
C ASN A 193 -3.10 22.71 2.28
N ASN A 194 -3.00 21.67 3.11
CA ASN A 194 -3.24 20.29 2.72
C ASN A 194 -4.21 19.61 3.70
N VAL A 195 -5.09 18.77 3.16
CA VAL A 195 -5.88 17.79 3.90
C VAL A 195 -5.52 16.40 3.37
N ASN A 196 -5.29 15.48 4.29
CA ASN A 196 -5.07 14.06 4.01
C ASN A 196 -6.00 13.22 4.88
N MET A 197 -6.80 12.35 4.26
CA MET A 197 -7.65 11.38 4.95
C MET A 197 -7.28 9.96 4.54
N VAL A 198 -7.14 9.09 5.52
CA VAL A 198 -6.95 7.63 5.34
C VAL A 198 -8.01 6.91 6.13
N GLY A 199 -8.56 5.85 5.56
CA GLY A 199 -9.50 4.98 6.24
C GLY A 199 -9.50 3.57 5.67
N THR A 200 -10.31 2.72 6.27
CA THR A 200 -10.53 1.36 5.83
C THR A 200 -11.96 1.23 5.33
N ALA A 201 -12.13 0.70 4.13
CA ALA A 201 -13.40 0.50 3.46
C ALA A 201 -14.01 -0.85 3.84
N TYR A 202 -15.33 -0.86 4.06
CA TYR A 202 -16.09 -2.06 4.42
C TYR A 202 -17.38 -2.19 3.61
N LYS A 203 -17.85 -3.43 3.48
CA LYS A 203 -19.11 -3.80 2.85
C LYS A 203 -20.05 -4.46 3.87
N LYS A 204 -21.33 -4.12 3.78
CA LYS A 204 -22.43 -4.89 4.41
C LYS A 204 -22.55 -6.29 3.83
#